data_AF-A0A9X4BVG5-F1
#
_entry.id   AF-A0A9X4BVG5-F1
#
_cell.length_a   1.000
_cell.length_b   1.000
_cell.length_c   1.000
_cell.angle_alpha   90.00
_cell.angle_beta   90.00
_cell.angle_gamma   90.00
#
_symmetry.space_group_name_H-M   'P 1'
#
loop_
_entity.id
_entity.type
_entity.pdbx_description
1 polymer ?
#
loop_
_entity_poly.entity_id
_entity_poly.type
_entity_poly.pdbx_seq_one_letter_code
_entity_poly.pdbx_strand_id
1 'polypeptide(L)'
;MNNKKGGKRTSSSTSTQPRAATVHTAQLSVGEPQLTQQFSQQYAVKSSWQGPLPPPKLLAEFNEISPGLADRIVSWAEEEGRHSRLVESRALKWSIAAGIVGQVFAAGLAVGCLYASYHLGMAGHEGVAITLGGATLTTIVLAFLSGKKAATQDK
;
A
#
# COMPACT_ATOMS: atom_id res chain seq x y z
N MET A 1 67.62 11.95 13.95
CA MET A 1 67.24 11.22 12.72
C MET A 1 66.60 12.22 11.76
N ASN A 2 67.27 12.70 10.70
CA ASN A 2 67.47 12.04 9.39
C ASN A 2 66.23 11.29 8.88
N ASN A 3 65.78 11.33 7.62
CA ASN A 3 66.01 12.14 6.42
C ASN A 3 65.12 11.50 5.31
N LYS A 4 64.58 12.34 4.42
CA LYS A 4 64.33 12.10 2.97
C LYS A 4 63.24 11.14 2.46
N LYS A 5 62.33 11.79 1.70
CA LYS A 5 61.90 11.56 0.29
C LYS A 5 61.06 10.31 0.02
N GLY A 6 60.04 10.34 -0.83
CA GLY A 6 59.51 11.28 -1.83
C GLY A 6 58.34 10.54 -2.50
N GLY A 7 57.32 11.12 -3.12
CA GLY A 7 57.22 12.34 -3.90
C GLY A 7 56.71 11.97 -5.30
N LYS A 8 55.49 12.40 -5.64
CA LYS A 8 55.00 12.95 -6.94
C LYS A 8 53.45 13.06 -6.84
N ARG A 9 52.88 14.27 -6.69
CA ARG A 9 52.61 15.32 -7.71
C ARG A 9 51.66 14.78 -8.79
N THR A 10 50.40 15.20 -8.85
CA THR A 10 49.80 16.41 -9.51
C THR A 10 48.59 15.83 -10.28
N SER A 11 47.42 16.41 -10.47
CA SER A 11 46.97 17.78 -10.80
C SER A 11 45.42 17.68 -10.83
N SER A 12 44.66 18.58 -10.17
CA SER A 12 43.84 19.64 -10.81
C SER A 12 43.17 19.23 -12.15
N SER A 13 41.90 19.48 -12.47
CA SER A 13 40.89 20.39 -11.95
C SER A 13 39.67 20.32 -12.89
N THR A 14 38.47 20.54 -12.33
CA THR A 14 37.37 21.38 -12.86
C THR A 14 36.66 21.03 -14.19
N SER A 15 35.38 20.64 -14.02
CA SER A 15 34.16 21.11 -14.71
C SER A 15 34.33 22.01 -15.95
N THR A 16 33.67 21.67 -17.06
CA THR A 16 32.97 22.62 -17.95
C THR A 16 32.10 21.85 -18.97
N GLN A 17 30.78 21.99 -18.84
CA GLN A 17 29.82 21.79 -19.93
C GLN A 17 30.17 22.71 -21.12
N PRO A 18 29.89 22.28 -22.36
CA PRO A 18 29.43 23.25 -23.35
C PRO A 18 28.15 22.83 -24.09
N ARG A 19 27.26 23.82 -24.08
CA ARG A 19 26.07 24.12 -24.88
C ARG A 19 26.28 23.95 -26.40
N ALA A 20 25.25 23.39 -27.03
CA ALA A 20 24.78 23.49 -28.42
C ALA A 20 25.76 23.98 -29.51
N ALA A 21 26.03 23.10 -30.48
CA ALA A 21 26.40 23.47 -31.84
C ALA A 21 25.52 22.70 -32.83
N THR A 22 24.56 23.39 -33.44
CA THR A 22 23.90 23.00 -34.67
C THR A 22 24.97 22.85 -35.75
N VAL A 23 25.12 21.66 -36.33
CA VAL A 23 25.93 21.47 -37.53
C VAL A 23 25.05 20.94 -38.65
N HIS A 24 25.14 21.69 -39.74
CA HIS A 24 24.42 21.60 -41.00
C HIS A 24 24.30 20.20 -41.60
N THR A 25 23.11 19.96 -42.17
CA THR A 25 22.83 19.03 -43.25
C THR A 25 23.92 19.06 -44.32
N ALA A 26 24.71 17.99 -44.41
CA ALA A 26 25.45 17.63 -45.61
C ALA A 26 25.06 16.20 -45.97
N GLN A 27 24.09 16.09 -46.89
CA GLN A 27 23.78 14.87 -47.61
C GLN A 27 25.00 14.48 -48.45
N LEU A 28 25.65 13.37 -48.10
CA LEU A 28 26.60 12.68 -48.96
C LEU A 28 26.10 11.24 -49.12
N SER A 29 25.44 11.02 -50.25
CA SER A 29 25.07 9.71 -50.78
C SER A 29 26.33 8.88 -50.98
N VAL A 30 26.51 7.84 -50.16
CA VAL A 30 27.52 6.79 -50.35
C VAL A 30 26.80 5.44 -50.27
N GLY A 31 27.04 4.62 -51.29
CA GLY A 31 26.32 3.37 -51.52
C GLY A 31 26.60 2.23 -50.53
N GLU A 32 25.64 1.31 -50.54
CA GLU A 32 25.66 -0.11 -50.13
C GLU A 32 25.60 -0.50 -48.64
N PRO A 33 24.96 -1.66 -48.35
CA PRO A 33 24.04 -1.83 -47.24
C PRO A 33 24.76 -2.37 -46.01
N GLN A 34 24.94 -1.52 -45.00
CA GLN A 34 25.54 -1.93 -43.74
C GLN A 34 24.43 -2.40 -42.80
N LEU A 35 24.20 -3.72 -42.82
CA LEU A 35 23.62 -4.53 -41.76
C LEU A 35 22.53 -3.83 -40.95
N THR A 36 21.27 -4.00 -41.38
CA THR A 36 20.15 -4.00 -40.43
C THR A 36 20.50 -5.02 -39.36
N GLN A 37 21.07 -4.55 -38.24
CA GLN A 37 21.22 -5.37 -37.05
C GLN A 37 19.79 -5.77 -36.69
N GLN A 38 19.42 -6.97 -37.09
CA GLN A 38 18.19 -7.59 -36.68
C GLN A 38 18.31 -7.78 -35.18
N PHE A 39 17.80 -6.78 -34.45
CA PHE A 39 17.56 -6.85 -33.03
C PHE A 39 16.54 -7.95 -32.84
N SER A 40 17.01 -9.19 -32.70
CA SER A 40 16.20 -10.33 -32.33
C SER A 40 15.83 -10.12 -30.87
N GLN A 41 14.77 -9.33 -30.64
CA GLN A 41 14.06 -9.32 -29.38
C GLN A 41 13.51 -10.74 -29.20
N GLN A 42 14.24 -11.59 -28.48
CA GLN A 42 13.68 -12.83 -27.97
C GLN A 42 12.59 -12.47 -26.97
N TYR A 43 11.34 -12.55 -27.40
CA TYR A 43 10.20 -12.46 -26.51
C TYR A 43 10.18 -13.71 -25.61
N ALA A 44 10.73 -13.59 -24.40
CA ALA A 44 10.52 -14.59 -23.37
C ALA A 44 9.05 -14.52 -22.94
N VAL A 45 8.22 -15.45 -23.44
CA VAL A 45 6.84 -15.63 -22.98
C VAL A 45 6.89 -16.13 -21.53
N LYS A 46 6.91 -15.21 -20.57
CA LYS A 46 6.73 -15.54 -19.16
C LYS A 46 5.25 -15.82 -18.94
N SER A 47 4.86 -17.10 -18.87
CA SER A 47 3.53 -17.45 -18.39
C SER A 47 3.46 -17.14 -16.90
N SER A 48 2.95 -15.97 -16.56
CA SER A 48 2.65 -15.60 -15.18
C SER A 48 1.33 -16.26 -14.79
N TRP A 49 1.40 -17.41 -14.13
CA TRP A 49 0.24 -18.01 -13.49
C TRP A 49 0.11 -17.47 -12.07
N GLN A 50 -0.98 -16.76 -11.79
CA GLN A 50 -1.28 -16.20 -10.48
C GLN A 50 -2.57 -16.83 -9.99
N GLY A 51 -2.42 -17.73 -9.04
CA GLY A 51 -3.51 -18.46 -8.39
C GLY A 51 -2.92 -19.43 -7.36
N PRO A 52 -3.73 -19.90 -6.40
CA PRO A 52 -3.28 -20.85 -5.39
C PRO A 52 -2.97 -22.25 -5.95
N LEU A 53 -3.34 -22.50 -7.21
CA LEU A 53 -3.18 -23.76 -7.92
C LEU A 53 -1.98 -23.69 -8.88
N PRO A 54 -1.19 -24.77 -9.05
CA PRO A 54 -0.15 -24.83 -10.06
C PRO A 54 -0.76 -24.74 -11.48
N PRO A 55 0.00 -24.26 -12.48
CA PRO A 55 -0.48 -24.26 -13.86
C PRO A 55 -0.87 -25.67 -14.32
N PRO A 56 -1.91 -25.82 -15.16
CA PRO A 56 -2.53 -27.12 -15.47
C PRO A 56 -1.57 -28.12 -16.12
N LYS A 57 -0.56 -27.65 -16.87
CA LYS A 57 0.51 -28.51 -17.40
C LYS A 57 1.33 -29.19 -16.30
N LEU A 58 1.63 -28.46 -15.22
CA LEU A 58 2.43 -28.94 -14.10
C LEU A 58 1.59 -29.85 -13.18
N LEU A 59 0.28 -29.60 -13.06
CA LEU A 59 -0.65 -30.53 -12.41
C LEU A 59 -0.74 -31.88 -13.13
N ALA A 60 -0.71 -31.89 -14.47
CA ALA A 60 -0.67 -33.14 -15.24
C ALA A 60 0.62 -33.93 -14.99
N GLU A 61 1.78 -33.26 -14.97
CA GLU A 61 3.08 -33.87 -14.62
C GLU A 61 3.08 -34.43 -13.19
N PHE A 62 2.46 -33.77 -12.22
CA PHE A 62 2.31 -34.29 -10.86
C PHE A 62 1.48 -35.58 -10.80
N ASN A 63 0.47 -35.70 -11.64
CA ASN A 63 -0.35 -36.90 -11.73
C ASN A 63 0.39 -38.07 -12.43
N GLU A 64 1.35 -37.77 -13.31
CA GLU A 64 2.24 -38.77 -13.91
C GLU A 64 3.28 -39.31 -12.92
N ILE A 65 3.77 -38.48 -11.99
CA ILE A 65 4.69 -38.91 -10.92
C ILE A 65 3.99 -39.85 -9.94
N SER A 66 2.75 -39.51 -9.56
CA SER A 66 1.93 -40.36 -8.69
C SER A 66 0.45 -40.12 -8.98
N PRO A 67 -0.31 -41.16 -9.37
CA PRO A 67 -1.72 -41.01 -9.69
C PRO A 67 -2.50 -40.51 -8.46
N GLY A 68 -3.24 -39.40 -8.63
CA GLY A 68 -4.03 -38.75 -7.57
C GLY A 68 -3.32 -37.63 -6.80
N LEU A 69 -2.04 -37.34 -7.12
CA LEU A 69 -1.29 -36.27 -6.45
C LEU A 69 -1.81 -34.87 -6.85
N ALA A 70 -2.22 -34.70 -8.11
CA ALA A 70 -2.86 -33.48 -8.57
C ALA A 70 -4.17 -33.18 -7.81
N ASP A 71 -4.99 -34.19 -7.58
CA ASP A 71 -6.26 -34.06 -6.84
C ASP A 71 -6.03 -33.68 -5.36
N ARG A 72 -5.00 -34.26 -4.74
CA ARG A 72 -4.56 -33.85 -3.39
C ARG A 72 -4.10 -32.39 -3.33
N ILE A 73 -3.30 -31.94 -4.30
CA ILE A 73 -2.86 -30.54 -4.37
C ILE A 73 -4.06 -29.60 -4.54
N VAL A 74 -5.01 -29.97 -5.40
CA VAL A 74 -6.23 -29.18 -5.60
C VAL A 74 -7.04 -29.10 -4.31
N SER A 75 -7.25 -30.24 -3.63
CA SER A 75 -7.97 -30.27 -2.35
C SER A 75 -7.30 -29.42 -1.27
N TRP A 76 -5.97 -29.42 -1.21
CA TRP A 76 -5.21 -28.56 -0.29
C TRP A 76 -5.33 -27.07 -0.64
N ALA A 77 -5.28 -26.72 -1.92
CA ALA A 77 -5.47 -25.34 -2.36
C ALA A 77 -6.90 -24.84 -2.08
N GLU A 78 -7.91 -25.71 -2.22
CA GLU A 78 -9.30 -25.39 -1.87
C GLU A 78 -9.47 -25.22 -0.35
N GLU A 79 -8.90 -26.11 0.47
CA GLU A 79 -8.96 -26.01 1.93
C GLU A 79 -8.25 -24.74 2.43
N GLU A 80 -7.09 -24.40 1.88
CA GLU A 80 -6.39 -23.14 2.17
C GLU A 80 -7.22 -21.92 1.77
N GLY A 81 -7.89 -21.98 0.62
CA GLY A 81 -8.83 -20.95 0.17
C GLY A 81 -10.04 -20.81 1.09
N ARG A 82 -10.57 -21.92 1.61
CA ARG A 82 -11.66 -21.92 2.61
C ARG A 82 -11.19 -21.35 3.94
N HIS A 83 -10.01 -21.75 4.41
CA HIS A 83 -9.41 -21.27 5.65
C HIS A 83 -9.18 -19.76 5.59
N SER A 84 -8.58 -19.27 4.50
CA SER A 84 -8.36 -17.84 4.27
C SER A 84 -9.66 -17.04 4.31
N ARG A 85 -10.71 -17.48 3.61
CA ARG A 85 -12.04 -16.82 3.65
C ARG A 85 -12.66 -16.85 5.06
N LEU A 86 -12.45 -17.94 5.80
CA LEU A 86 -12.97 -18.10 7.14
C LEU A 86 -12.24 -17.21 8.14
N VAL A 87 -10.93 -17.03 8.01
CA VAL A 87 -10.14 -16.07 8.80
C VAL A 87 -10.54 -14.63 8.44
N GLU A 88 -10.64 -14.31 7.16
CA GLU A 88 -11.06 -12.98 6.68
C GLU A 88 -12.46 -12.63 7.20
N SER A 89 -13.42 -13.54 7.04
CA SER A 89 -14.79 -13.31 7.54
C SER A 89 -14.86 -13.20 9.06
N ARG A 90 -14.04 -13.94 9.82
CA ARG A 90 -13.93 -13.77 11.27
C ARG A 90 -13.33 -12.41 11.62
N ALA A 91 -12.24 -12.02 10.98
CA ALA A 91 -11.59 -10.73 11.20
C ALA A 91 -12.56 -9.56 10.93
N LEU A 92 -13.32 -9.64 9.82
CA LEU A 92 -14.36 -8.65 9.49
C LEU A 92 -15.46 -8.61 10.55
N LYS A 93 -15.97 -9.76 10.99
CA LYS A 93 -17.00 -9.83 12.06
C LYS A 93 -16.49 -9.22 13.37
N TRP A 94 -15.26 -9.53 13.77
CA TRP A 94 -14.64 -8.95 14.96
C TRP A 94 -14.42 -7.45 14.84
N SER A 95 -14.01 -6.96 13.66
CA SER A 95 -13.87 -5.53 13.38
C SER A 95 -15.21 -4.80 13.52
N ILE A 96 -16.28 -5.33 12.93
CA ILE A 96 -17.63 -4.76 13.04
C ILE A 96 -18.11 -4.79 14.49
N ALA A 97 -17.94 -5.92 15.19
CA ALA A 97 -18.33 -6.05 16.59
C ALA A 97 -17.57 -5.06 17.49
N ALA A 98 -16.27 -4.92 17.31
CA ALA A 98 -15.45 -3.95 18.05
C ALA A 98 -15.91 -2.51 17.78
N GLY A 99 -16.27 -2.18 16.54
CA GLY A 99 -16.85 -0.88 16.17
C GLY A 99 -18.18 -0.62 16.88
N ILE A 100 -19.10 -1.59 16.86
CA ILE A 100 -20.41 -1.47 17.53
C ILE A 100 -20.24 -1.32 19.04
N VAL A 101 -19.38 -2.13 19.66
CA VAL A 101 -19.11 -2.07 21.10
C VAL A 101 -18.53 -0.70 21.47
N GLY A 102 -17.55 -0.21 20.71
CA GLY A 102 -16.99 1.13 20.89
C GLY A 102 -18.04 2.23 20.77
N GLN A 103 -18.92 2.14 19.78
CA GLN A 103 -19.99 3.11 19.57
C GLN A 103 -21.05 3.09 20.68
N VAL A 104 -21.38 1.92 21.24
CA VAL A 104 -22.28 1.79 22.40
C VAL A 104 -21.66 2.42 23.65
N PHE A 105 -20.38 2.17 23.93
CA PHE A 105 -19.68 2.83 25.04
C PHE A 105 -19.63 4.35 24.87
N ALA A 106 -19.35 4.83 23.65
CA ALA A 106 -19.36 6.26 23.35
C ALA A 106 -20.75 6.90 23.53
N ALA A 107 -21.81 6.21 23.07
CA ALA A 107 -23.18 6.66 23.28
C ALA A 107 -23.54 6.71 24.77
N GLY A 108 -23.13 5.69 25.54
CA GLY A 108 -23.31 5.67 27.00
C GLY A 108 -22.64 6.85 27.70
N LEU A 109 -21.38 7.15 27.35
CA LEU A 109 -20.66 8.31 27.87
C LEU A 109 -21.32 9.63 27.47
N ALA A 110 -21.78 9.77 26.23
CA ALA A 110 -22.48 10.97 25.76
C ALA A 110 -23.76 11.23 26.57
N VAL A 111 -24.58 10.20 26.78
CA VAL A 111 -25.81 10.29 27.59
C VAL A 111 -25.47 10.58 29.05
N GLY A 112 -24.45 9.93 29.61
CA GLY A 112 -24.00 10.16 30.99
C GLY A 112 -23.54 11.60 31.22
N CYS A 113 -22.73 12.16 30.31
CA CYS A 113 -22.30 13.56 30.40
C CYS A 113 -23.44 14.55 30.20
N LEU A 114 -24.39 14.25 29.30
CA LEU A 114 -25.58 15.07 29.10
C LEU A 114 -26.46 15.10 30.36
N TYR A 115 -26.66 13.95 30.99
CA TYR A 115 -27.39 13.83 32.25
C TYR A 115 -26.70 14.58 33.40
N ALA A 116 -25.38 14.44 33.52
CA ALA A 116 -24.60 15.17 34.52
C ALA A 116 -24.68 16.69 34.31
N SER A 117 -24.58 17.16 33.05
CA SER A 117 -24.72 18.57 32.70
C SER A 117 -26.12 19.11 33.05
N TYR A 118 -27.17 18.36 32.72
CA TYR A 118 -28.55 18.71 33.07
C TYR A 118 -28.75 18.84 34.60
N HIS A 119 -28.26 17.86 35.36
CA HIS A 119 -28.36 17.87 36.82
C HIS A 119 -27.61 19.06 37.44
N LEU A 120 -26.46 19.42 36.88
CA LEU A 120 -25.65 20.55 37.35
C LEU A 120 -26.26 21.91 37.00
N GLY A 121 -26.93 22.00 35.84
CA GLY A 121 -27.72 23.17 35.47
C GLY A 121 -28.87 23.42 36.44
N MET A 122 -29.57 22.36 36.85
CA MET A 122 -30.61 22.48 37.88
C MET A 122 -30.07 22.87 39.27
N ALA A 123 -28.82 22.50 39.59
CA ALA A 123 -28.15 22.89 40.83
C ALA A 123 -27.63 24.35 40.83
N GLY A 124 -28.00 25.16 39.82
CA GLY A 124 -27.65 26.58 39.74
C GLY A 124 -26.20 26.88 39.29
N HIS A 125 -25.45 25.86 38.89
CA HIS A 125 -24.07 26.01 38.43
C HIS A 125 -24.01 26.20 36.91
N GLU A 126 -24.57 27.32 36.44
CA GLU A 126 -24.82 27.61 35.02
C GLU A 126 -23.54 27.57 34.17
N GLY A 127 -22.43 28.13 34.65
CA GLY A 127 -21.16 28.12 33.92
C GLY A 127 -20.57 26.72 33.71
N VAL A 128 -20.69 25.83 34.70
CA VAL A 128 -20.20 24.46 34.58
C VAL A 128 -21.13 23.63 33.68
N ALA A 129 -22.44 23.85 33.76
CA ALA A 129 -23.41 23.22 32.86
C ALA A 129 -23.18 23.62 31.39
N ILE A 130 -22.97 24.91 31.11
CA ILE A 130 -22.70 25.41 29.75
C ILE A 130 -21.40 24.82 29.20
N THR A 131 -20.32 24.81 29.98
CA THR A 131 -19.03 24.27 29.52
C THR A 131 -19.10 22.78 29.26
N LEU A 132 -19.72 21.99 30.14
CA LEU A 132 -19.87 20.55 29.97
C LEU A 132 -20.82 20.20 28.81
N GLY A 133 -21.99 20.85 28.76
CA GLY A 133 -22.99 20.65 27.70
C GLY A 133 -22.49 21.13 26.33
N GLY A 134 -21.84 22.28 26.28
CA GLY A 134 -21.25 22.84 25.06
C GLY A 134 -20.09 22.00 24.55
N ALA A 135 -19.20 21.56 25.43
CA ALA A 135 -18.08 20.67 25.05
C ALA A 135 -18.59 19.35 24.50
N THR A 136 -19.54 18.70 25.17
CA THR A 136 -20.10 17.41 24.71
C THR A 136 -20.78 17.52 23.36
N LEU A 137 -21.61 18.55 23.15
CA LEU A 137 -22.26 18.77 21.85
C LEU A 137 -21.24 19.07 20.75
N THR A 138 -20.25 19.92 21.02
CA THR A 138 -19.19 20.26 20.06
C THR A 138 -18.38 19.03 19.68
N THR A 139 -17.99 18.20 20.65
CA THR A 139 -17.27 16.94 20.40
C THR A 139 -18.07 16.00 19.51
N ILE A 140 -19.38 15.83 19.76
CA ILE A 140 -20.24 14.97 18.95
C ILE A 140 -20.31 15.50 17.51
N VAL A 141 -20.56 16.80 17.33
CA VAL A 141 -20.62 17.43 16.00
C VAL A 141 -19.29 17.25 15.26
N LEU A 142 -18.16 17.51 15.90
CA LEU A 142 -16.83 17.33 15.29
C LEU A 142 -16.55 15.88 14.90
N ALA A 143 -16.98 14.89 15.70
CA ALA A 143 -16.86 13.48 15.37
C ALA A 143 -17.66 13.14 14.09
N PHE A 144 -18.91 13.62 13.99
CA PHE A 144 -19.74 13.43 12.79
C PHE A 144 -19.16 14.10 11.55
N LEU A 145 -18.63 15.32 11.67
CA LEU A 145 -18.00 16.02 10.54
C LEU A 145 -16.70 15.35 10.10
N SER A 146 -15.90 14.84 11.04
CA SER A 146 -14.64 14.15 10.74
C SER A 146 -14.87 12.81 10.05
N GLY A 147 -15.92 12.07 10.45
CA GLY A 147 -16.32 10.83 9.78
C GLY A 147 -16.65 11.03 8.30
N LYS A 148 -17.25 12.17 7.91
CA LYS A 148 -17.55 12.48 6.50
C LYS A 148 -16.29 12.73 5.65
N LYS A 149 -15.20 13.21 6.24
CA LYS A 149 -13.94 13.49 5.52
C LYS A 149 -13.13 12.23 5.24
N ALA A 150 -13.17 11.26 6.15
CA ALA A 150 -12.47 9.99 5.99
C ALA A 150 -13.02 9.14 4.84
N ALA A 151 -14.33 9.23 4.55
CA ALA A 151 -14.98 8.48 3.49
C ALA A 151 -14.59 8.91 2.05
N THR A 152 -14.01 10.09 1.88
CA THR A 152 -13.65 10.64 0.55
C THR A 152 -12.16 10.46 0.21
N GLN A 153 -11.31 10.09 1.17
CA GLN A 153 -9.85 9.96 0.98
C GLN A 153 -9.40 8.56 0.52
N ASP A 154 -10.34 7.63 0.27
CA ASP A 154 -10.08 6.27 -0.22
C ASP A 154 -10.43 6.10 -1.72
N LYS A 155 -10.38 7.19 -2.51
CA LYS A 155 -10.65 7.14 -3.96
C LYS A 155 -9.62 7.91 -4.75
#